data_AF-A0A833ZE53-F1
#
_entry.id   AF-A0A833ZE53-F1
#
_cell.length_a   1.000
_cell.length_b   1.000
_cell.length_c   1.000
_cell.angle_alpha   90.00
_cell.angle_beta   90.00
_cell.angle_gamma   90.00
#
_symmetry.space_group_name_H-M   'P 1'
#
loop_
_entity.id
_entity.type
_entity.pdbx_description
1 polymer ?
#
loop_
_entity_poly.entity_id
_entity_poly.type
_entity_poly.pdbx_seq_one_letter_code
_entity_poly.pdbx_strand_id
1 'polypeptide(L)'
;MRRAGRDWDHGRKEAYGGRRDRHSEEPRASFSSGRSRTREEVVTPPLPEQTTSGSPMATAVDFKTYVDQACRAAEEFVNIYYETMDKRRRALTRLYLDKATLIWNGNVVTGLEALANFFDVLPSSQFQVNMLDCQPVHEQATQAQTTVLVVTSGTVKFDGNRQHYFNQNFLLTAQTTSNNTVWKIASDCFRFQDWASS
;
A
#
# COMPACT_ATOMS: atom_id res chain seq x y z
N MET A 1 -6.56 -11.98 -23.54
CA MET A 1 -7.95 -11.78 -23.07
C MET A 1 -8.38 -13.01 -22.27
N ARG A 2 -8.34 -12.94 -20.94
CA ARG A 2 -9.00 -13.93 -20.07
C ARG A 2 -10.02 -13.15 -19.23
N ARG A 3 -11.30 -13.52 -19.38
CA ARG A 3 -12.42 -12.97 -18.62
C ARG A 3 -12.33 -13.52 -17.20
N ALA A 4 -12.20 -12.67 -16.20
CA ALA A 4 -12.39 -13.03 -14.80
C ALA A 4 -13.83 -12.65 -14.44
N GLY A 5 -14.70 -13.64 -14.46
CA GLY A 5 -16.07 -13.52 -13.99
C GLY A 5 -16.41 -14.77 -13.19
N ARG A 6 -16.96 -14.55 -12.00
CA ARG A 6 -17.54 -15.51 -11.04
C ARG A 6 -16.53 -16.22 -10.16
N ASP A 7 -16.39 -15.70 -8.94
CA ASP A 7 -16.33 -16.55 -7.74
C ASP A 7 -16.91 -15.74 -6.58
N TRP A 8 -18.22 -15.90 -6.39
CA TRP A 8 -18.91 -15.58 -5.15
C TRP A 8 -19.84 -16.78 -4.93
N ASP A 9 -19.30 -17.86 -4.37
CA ASP A 9 -20.07 -19.05 -4.04
C ASP A 9 -20.24 -19.19 -2.52
N HIS A 10 -21.47 -19.47 -2.12
CA HIS A 10 -21.90 -19.66 -0.74
C HIS A 10 -21.85 -21.15 -0.40
N GLY A 11 -20.89 -21.57 0.43
CA GLY A 11 -20.73 -22.97 0.85
C GLY A 11 -20.78 -23.15 2.37
N ARG A 12 -21.75 -23.94 2.83
CA ARG A 12 -22.07 -24.31 4.22
C ARG A 12 -20.96 -25.09 4.95
N LYS A 13 -20.99 -24.96 6.28
CA LYS A 13 -20.33 -25.79 7.31
C LYS A 13 -20.52 -27.29 7.08
N GLU A 14 -19.45 -28.08 7.26
CA GLU A 14 -19.47 -29.38 7.96
C GLU A 14 -18.15 -29.59 8.71
N ALA A 15 -18.24 -30.14 9.92
CA ALA A 15 -17.15 -30.44 10.82
C ALA A 15 -17.19 -31.93 11.18
N TYR A 16 -16.08 -32.66 11.05
CA TYR A 16 -15.82 -33.89 11.80
C TYR A 16 -14.31 -34.13 11.92
N GLY A 17 -13.86 -34.52 13.11
CA GLY A 17 -12.45 -34.61 13.52
C GLY A 17 -11.78 -35.97 13.32
N GLY A 18 -10.50 -36.04 13.68
CA GLY A 18 -9.72 -37.28 13.78
C GLY A 18 -8.23 -37.02 14.07
N ARG A 19 -7.81 -37.27 15.32
CA ARG A 19 -6.40 -37.34 15.77
C ARG A 19 -5.66 -38.53 15.13
N ARG A 20 -4.36 -38.39 14.85
CA ARG A 20 -3.27 -39.29 15.33
C ARG A 20 -1.86 -38.80 14.98
N ASP A 21 -0.94 -39.31 15.80
CA ASP A 21 0.43 -38.90 16.12
C ASP A 21 1.55 -39.15 15.08
N ARG A 22 2.57 -38.27 15.20
CA ARG A 22 4.05 -38.45 15.12
C ARG A 22 4.67 -39.27 13.97
N HIS A 23 5.66 -38.66 13.31
CA HIS A 23 7.07 -39.08 13.44
C HIS A 23 7.99 -38.00 12.84
N SER A 24 9.01 -37.60 13.62
CA SER A 24 10.06 -36.66 13.25
C SER A 24 11.25 -37.45 12.72
N GLU A 25 11.77 -37.13 11.54
CA GLU A 25 13.07 -37.61 11.06
C GLU A 25 13.85 -36.45 10.41
N GLU A 26 14.93 -36.05 11.08
CA GLU A 26 15.99 -35.20 10.52
C GLU A 26 16.97 -36.06 9.70
N PRO A 27 17.46 -35.60 8.54
CA PRO A 27 18.68 -36.14 7.96
C PRO A 27 19.89 -35.31 8.41
N ARG A 28 20.72 -35.90 9.27
CA ARG A 28 22.10 -35.47 9.48
C ARG A 28 22.93 -35.80 8.24
N ALA A 29 23.53 -34.78 7.63
CA ALA A 29 24.64 -34.96 6.69
C ALA A 29 25.84 -34.14 7.18
N SER A 30 26.81 -34.85 7.73
CA SER A 30 28.15 -34.37 8.06
C SER A 30 29.02 -34.34 6.79
N PHE A 31 29.54 -33.17 6.42
CA PHE A 31 30.67 -33.06 5.49
C PHE A 31 31.66 -32.00 5.95
N SER A 32 32.93 -32.37 5.76
CA SER A 32 34.13 -31.82 6.36
C SER A 32 34.59 -30.48 5.78
N SER A 33 35.34 -29.79 6.63
CA SER A 33 36.18 -28.61 6.41
C SER A 33 36.98 -28.57 5.11
N GLY A 34 37.09 -27.36 4.55
CA GLY A 34 38.31 -26.90 3.89
C GLY A 34 38.18 -26.56 2.41
N ARG A 35 37.73 -25.33 2.11
CA ARG A 35 38.25 -24.62 0.93
C ARG A 35 38.16 -23.12 1.12
N SER A 36 39.33 -22.52 1.29
CA SER A 36 39.54 -21.07 1.29
C SER A 36 38.97 -20.47 0.01
N ARG A 37 37.94 -19.65 0.13
CA ARG A 37 37.53 -18.69 -0.90
C ARG A 37 37.87 -17.32 -0.34
N THR A 38 38.94 -16.75 -0.89
CA THR A 38 39.28 -15.33 -0.78
C THR A 38 38.03 -14.52 -1.10
N ARG A 39 37.52 -13.80 -0.09
CA ARG A 39 36.47 -12.80 -0.25
C ARG A 39 37.09 -11.67 -1.07
N GLU A 40 36.78 -11.60 -2.36
CA GLU A 40 36.99 -10.37 -3.11
C GLU A 40 36.07 -9.32 -2.49
N GLU A 41 36.70 -8.38 -1.81
CA GLU A 41 36.06 -7.18 -1.30
C GLU A 41 35.66 -6.34 -2.51
N VAL A 42 34.38 -6.35 -2.86
CA VAL A 42 33.82 -5.40 -3.83
C VAL A 42 33.91 -4.03 -3.19
N VAL A 43 35.00 -3.32 -3.44
CA VAL A 43 35.21 -1.93 -3.03
C VAL A 43 34.30 -1.08 -3.91
N THR A 44 33.14 -0.70 -3.36
CA THR A 44 32.32 0.36 -3.93
C THR A 44 33.14 1.66 -3.85
N PRO A 45 33.41 2.36 -4.97
CA PRO A 45 34.05 3.67 -4.88
C PRO A 45 33.16 4.62 -4.06
N PRO A 46 33.74 5.48 -3.20
CA PRO A 46 32.94 6.46 -2.47
C PRO A 46 32.27 7.39 -3.48
N LEU A 47 30.96 7.59 -3.30
CA LEU A 47 30.22 8.65 -3.99
C LEU A 47 30.96 9.98 -3.77
N PRO A 48 31.07 10.85 -4.79
CA PRO A 48 31.66 12.17 -4.59
C PRO A 48 30.87 12.90 -3.50
N GLU A 49 31.58 13.28 -2.43
CA GLU A 49 31.04 14.16 -1.40
C GLU A 49 30.60 15.47 -2.08
N GLN A 50 29.30 15.61 -2.30
CA GLN A 50 28.74 16.94 -2.47
C GLN A 50 28.85 17.61 -1.11
N THR A 51 29.84 18.49 -0.98
CA THR A 51 29.93 19.47 0.09
C THR A 51 28.73 20.41 0.01
N THR A 52 27.57 19.96 0.49
CA THR A 52 26.50 20.88 0.87
C THR A 52 26.94 21.50 2.19
N SER A 53 27.53 22.68 2.10
CA SER A 53 27.78 23.62 3.19
C SER A 53 26.45 24.14 3.78
N GLY A 54 25.55 23.23 4.15
CA GLY A 54 24.33 23.53 4.89
C GLY A 54 24.58 23.19 6.36
N SER A 55 24.25 24.12 7.25
CA SER A 55 24.23 23.81 8.68
C SER A 55 23.26 22.64 8.91
N PRO A 56 23.64 21.57 9.64
CA PRO A 56 22.79 20.40 9.86
C PRO A 56 21.45 20.74 10.51
N MET A 57 21.37 21.89 11.20
CA MET A 57 20.12 22.42 11.74
C MET A 57 19.19 22.99 10.66
N ALA A 58 19.71 23.57 9.57
CA ALA A 58 18.89 24.07 8.47
C ALA A 58 18.24 22.90 7.71
N THR A 59 19.01 21.85 7.40
CA THR A 59 18.49 20.64 6.73
C THR A 59 17.49 19.88 7.59
N ALA A 60 17.67 19.85 8.91
CA ALA A 60 16.74 19.22 9.84
C ALA A 60 15.41 19.98 9.97
N VAL A 61 15.46 21.32 9.95
CA VAL A 61 14.26 22.17 9.94
C VAL A 61 13.46 21.99 8.65
N ASP A 62 14.15 21.84 7.51
CA ASP A 62 13.52 21.57 6.22
C ASP A 62 12.88 20.18 6.18
N PHE A 63 13.57 19.14 6.68
CA PHE A 63 13.02 17.78 6.73
C PHE A 63 11.77 17.67 7.62
N LYS A 64 11.81 18.28 8.81
CA LYS A 64 10.65 18.30 9.71
C LYS A 64 9.41 18.91 9.03
N THR A 65 9.61 19.93 8.19
CA THR A 65 8.51 20.57 7.46
C THR A 65 7.82 19.59 6.49
N TYR A 66 8.59 18.76 5.78
CA TYR A 66 8.02 17.71 4.92
C TYR A 66 7.26 16.65 5.72
N VAL A 67 7.78 16.26 6.89
CA VAL A 67 7.09 15.32 7.80
C VAL A 67 5.77 15.91 8.29
N ASP A 68 5.78 17.16 8.78
CA ASP A 68 4.56 17.83 9.26
C ASP A 68 3.52 17.97 8.13
N GLN A 69 3.96 18.28 6.91
CA GLN A 69 3.09 18.35 5.73
C GLN A 69 2.52 16.98 5.38
N ALA A 70 3.32 15.92 5.44
CA ALA A 70 2.89 14.55 5.17
C ALA A 70 1.80 14.11 6.16
N CYS A 71 1.97 14.37 7.46
CA CYS A 71 0.97 14.05 8.48
C CYS A 71 -0.37 14.73 8.21
N ARG A 72 -0.36 16.05 7.97
CA ARG A 72 -1.59 16.80 7.65
C ARG A 72 -2.28 16.28 6.39
N ALA A 73 -1.51 16.07 5.34
CA ALA A 73 -2.02 15.55 4.08
C ALA A 73 -2.64 14.15 4.25
N ALA A 74 -1.99 13.27 5.00
CA ALA A 74 -2.46 11.90 5.22
C ALA A 74 -3.75 11.86 6.05
N GLU A 75 -3.83 12.63 7.15
CA GLU A 75 -5.03 12.70 8.00
C GLU A 75 -6.25 13.23 7.23
N GLU A 76 -6.08 14.33 6.50
CA GLU A 76 -7.15 14.90 5.68
C GLU A 76 -7.56 13.94 4.56
N PHE A 77 -6.57 13.36 3.85
CA PHE A 77 -6.81 12.44 2.75
C PHE A 77 -7.59 11.20 3.19
N VAL A 78 -7.19 10.55 4.29
CA VAL A 78 -7.82 9.30 4.77
C VAL A 78 -9.28 9.54 5.12
N ASN A 79 -9.59 10.64 5.80
CA ASN A 79 -10.97 11.02 6.11
C ASN A 79 -11.79 11.21 4.83
N ILE A 80 -11.27 11.95 3.85
CA ILE A 80 -11.95 12.21 2.58
C ILE A 80 -12.11 10.91 1.78
N TYR A 81 -11.08 10.08 1.71
CA TYR A 81 -11.04 8.86 0.91
C TYR A 81 -12.09 7.86 1.39
N TYR A 82 -12.05 7.47 2.66
CA TYR A 82 -12.96 6.44 3.18
C TYR A 82 -14.40 6.96 3.31
N GLU A 83 -14.61 8.23 3.64
CA GLU A 83 -15.96 8.81 3.59
C GLU A 83 -16.52 8.80 2.15
N THR A 84 -15.70 9.13 1.16
CA THR A 84 -16.11 9.12 -0.24
C THR A 84 -16.32 7.70 -0.75
N MET A 85 -15.48 6.75 -0.34
CA MET A 85 -15.65 5.33 -0.64
C MET A 85 -16.98 4.84 -0.09
N ASP A 86 -17.35 5.16 1.15
CA ASP A 86 -18.59 4.65 1.74
C ASP A 86 -19.86 5.37 1.27
N LYS A 87 -19.82 6.70 1.16
CA LYS A 87 -21.03 7.50 0.93
C LYS A 87 -21.19 8.06 -0.48
N ARG A 88 -20.08 8.22 -1.22
CA ARG A 88 -20.04 8.97 -2.50
C ARG A 88 -19.18 8.26 -3.56
N ARG A 89 -19.35 6.94 -3.71
CA ARG A 89 -18.58 6.04 -4.61
C ARG A 89 -18.28 6.64 -5.99
N ARG A 90 -19.29 7.25 -6.63
CA ARG A 90 -19.18 7.87 -7.97
C ARG A 90 -18.19 9.03 -8.05
N ALA A 91 -17.90 9.71 -6.94
CA ALA A 91 -16.94 10.80 -6.87
C ALA A 91 -15.52 10.33 -6.53
N LEU A 92 -15.33 9.06 -6.13
CA LEU A 92 -14.07 8.55 -5.62
C LEU A 92 -12.93 8.64 -6.64
N THR A 93 -13.22 8.39 -7.92
CA THR A 93 -12.23 8.47 -9.00
C THR A 93 -11.62 9.86 -9.17
N ARG A 94 -12.27 10.93 -8.69
CA ARG A 94 -11.72 12.30 -8.72
C ARG A 94 -10.49 12.47 -7.83
N LEU A 95 -10.30 11.57 -6.85
CA LEU A 95 -9.14 11.55 -5.97
C LEU A 95 -7.91 10.92 -6.64
N TYR A 96 -8.08 10.25 -7.79
CA TYR A 96 -7.00 9.59 -8.51
C TYR A 96 -6.41 10.50 -9.60
N LEU A 97 -5.13 10.26 -9.93
CA LEU A 97 -4.51 10.79 -11.14
C LEU A 97 -5.00 10.03 -12.38
N ASP A 98 -4.89 10.66 -13.55
CA ASP A 98 -5.36 10.10 -14.83
C ASP A 98 -4.77 8.72 -15.15
N LYS A 99 -3.50 8.52 -14.79
CA LYS A 99 -2.73 7.29 -14.99
C LYS A 99 -2.53 6.48 -13.71
N ALA A 100 -3.33 6.72 -12.68
CA ALA A 100 -3.18 6.03 -11.42
C ALA A 100 -3.41 4.51 -11.57
N THR A 101 -2.78 3.74 -10.69
CA THR A 101 -2.94 2.28 -10.64
C THR A 101 -3.45 1.84 -9.28
N LEU A 102 -4.46 0.97 -9.27
CA LEU A 102 -4.96 0.25 -8.12
C LEU A 102 -4.56 -1.22 -8.22
N ILE A 103 -4.06 -1.79 -7.13
CA ILE A 103 -3.87 -3.23 -6.96
C ILE A 103 -4.82 -3.69 -5.86
N TRP A 104 -5.91 -4.36 -6.25
CA TRP A 104 -6.93 -4.84 -5.32
C TRP A 104 -6.84 -6.36 -5.13
N ASN A 105 -6.34 -6.79 -3.97
CA ASN A 105 -6.08 -8.21 -3.67
C ASN A 105 -5.22 -8.91 -4.75
N GLY A 106 -4.32 -8.16 -5.40
CA GLY A 106 -3.47 -8.65 -6.50
C GLY A 106 -4.02 -8.41 -7.91
N ASN A 107 -5.25 -7.94 -8.06
CA ASN A 107 -5.83 -7.57 -9.35
C ASN A 107 -5.46 -6.14 -9.70
N VAL A 108 -4.84 -5.93 -10.86
CA VAL A 108 -4.38 -4.60 -11.31
C VAL A 108 -5.49 -3.90 -12.10
N VAL A 109 -5.77 -2.64 -11.75
CA VAL A 109 -6.70 -1.73 -12.41
C VAL A 109 -5.97 -0.42 -12.68
N THR A 110 -5.88 0.01 -13.94
CA THR A 110 -5.08 1.18 -14.33
C THR A 110 -5.91 2.16 -15.14
N GLY A 111 -5.81 3.45 -14.78
CA GLY A 111 -6.50 4.55 -15.45
C GLY A 111 -7.91 4.80 -14.92
N LEU A 112 -8.36 6.07 -15.04
CA LEU A 112 -9.61 6.53 -14.43
C LEU A 112 -10.86 5.79 -14.91
N GLU A 113 -10.94 5.43 -16.19
CA GLU A 113 -12.09 4.70 -16.73
C GLU A 113 -12.21 3.30 -16.11
N ALA A 114 -11.11 2.56 -16.05
CA ALA A 114 -11.07 1.23 -15.45
C ALA A 114 -11.35 1.29 -13.94
N LEU A 115 -10.82 2.31 -13.25
CA LEU A 115 -11.11 2.58 -11.84
C LEU A 115 -12.60 2.87 -11.62
N ALA A 116 -13.21 3.70 -12.46
CA ALA A 116 -14.63 4.03 -12.35
C ALA A 116 -15.51 2.78 -12.48
N ASN A 117 -15.24 1.96 -13.50
CA ASN A 117 -15.94 0.70 -13.71
C ASN A 117 -15.74 -0.27 -12.55
N PHE A 118 -14.51 -0.35 -12.01
CA PHE A 118 -14.20 -1.21 -10.86
C PHE A 118 -14.95 -0.78 -9.59
N PHE A 119 -14.97 0.51 -9.27
CA PHE A 119 -15.67 1.00 -8.07
C PHE A 119 -17.19 0.94 -8.18
N ASP A 120 -17.75 1.01 -9.40
CA ASP A 120 -19.20 0.90 -9.62
C ASP A 120 -19.73 -0.53 -9.36
N VAL A 121 -18.92 -1.55 -9.64
CA VAL A 121 -19.29 -2.96 -9.39
C VAL A 121 -18.99 -3.44 -7.97
N LEU A 122 -18.25 -2.67 -7.17
CA LEU A 122 -17.97 -3.03 -5.78
C LEU A 122 -19.22 -2.83 -4.91
N PRO A 123 -19.53 -3.77 -3.99
CA PRO A 123 -20.62 -3.60 -3.04
C PRO A 123 -20.48 -2.33 -2.20
N SER A 124 -21.59 -1.87 -1.60
CA SER A 124 -21.54 -0.85 -0.56
C SER A 124 -20.59 -1.26 0.56
N SER A 125 -19.85 -0.31 1.12
CA SER A 125 -18.80 -0.57 2.10
C SER A 125 -19.04 0.23 3.37
N GLN A 126 -18.44 -0.25 4.46
CA GLN A 126 -18.30 0.47 5.72
C GLN A 126 -16.88 0.25 6.22
N PHE A 127 -16.03 1.26 6.05
CA PHE A 127 -14.65 1.23 6.52
C PHE A 127 -14.55 1.77 7.94
N GLN A 128 -13.73 1.11 8.76
CA GLN A 128 -13.27 1.61 10.05
C GLN A 128 -11.75 1.55 10.05
N VAL A 129 -11.11 2.71 9.95
CA VAL A 129 -9.65 2.83 9.99
C VAL A 129 -9.21 2.89 11.45
N ASN A 130 -8.29 2.00 11.83
CA ASN A 130 -7.77 1.91 13.19
C ASN A 130 -6.36 2.49 13.31
N MET A 131 -5.55 2.36 12.26
CA MET A 131 -4.17 2.83 12.23
C MET A 131 -3.92 3.62 10.95
N LEU A 132 -3.12 4.67 11.09
CA LEU A 132 -2.62 5.52 10.05
C LEU A 132 -1.14 5.77 10.31
N ASP A 133 -0.31 5.58 9.29
CA ASP A 133 1.07 6.02 9.25
C ASP A 133 1.34 6.73 7.92
N CYS A 134 2.32 7.63 7.90
CA CYS A 134 2.71 8.31 6.67
C CYS A 134 4.18 8.73 6.67
N GLN A 135 4.76 8.79 5.47
CA GLN A 135 6.15 9.13 5.26
C GLN A 135 6.29 10.04 4.05
N PRO A 136 7.03 11.16 4.13
CA PRO A 136 7.41 11.90 2.94
C PRO A 136 8.36 11.04 2.09
N VAL A 137 8.11 10.98 0.78
CA VAL A 137 8.94 10.19 -0.13
C VAL A 137 10.03 11.07 -0.72
N HIS A 138 11.25 10.53 -0.78
CA HIS A 138 12.42 11.25 -1.27
C HIS A 138 12.29 11.60 -2.76
N GLU A 139 12.65 12.83 -3.12
CA GLU A 139 12.46 13.40 -4.47
C GLU A 139 13.09 12.60 -5.63
N GLN A 140 14.19 11.89 -5.34
CA GLN A 140 14.87 11.02 -6.31
C GLN A 140 13.98 9.85 -6.76
N ALA A 141 13.07 9.37 -5.90
CA ALA A 141 12.15 8.30 -6.23
C ALA A 141 10.94 8.78 -7.05
N THR A 142 10.68 10.10 -7.08
CA THR A 142 9.42 10.68 -7.57
C THR A 142 9.62 11.76 -8.62
N GLN A 143 10.80 11.81 -9.24
CA GLN A 143 11.13 12.77 -10.30
C GLN A 143 10.86 14.22 -9.86
N ALA A 144 11.26 14.55 -8.62
CA ALA A 144 11.07 15.86 -7.97
C ALA A 144 9.60 16.26 -7.70
N GLN A 145 8.65 15.32 -7.72
CA GLN A 145 7.29 15.56 -7.27
C GLN A 145 7.15 15.37 -5.76
N THR A 146 6.52 16.33 -5.08
CA THR A 146 6.17 16.20 -3.66
C THR A 146 5.17 15.06 -3.47
N THR A 147 5.57 14.05 -2.71
CA THR A 147 4.82 12.80 -2.59
C THR A 147 4.86 12.27 -1.15
N VAL A 148 3.78 11.60 -0.78
CA VAL A 148 3.59 11.04 0.55
C VAL A 148 3.13 9.59 0.41
N LEU A 149 3.83 8.69 1.08
CA LEU A 149 3.37 7.33 1.30
C LEU A 149 2.42 7.34 2.50
N VAL A 150 1.22 6.84 2.32
CA VAL A 150 0.23 6.68 3.39
C VAL A 150 -0.08 5.21 3.56
N VAL A 151 -0.06 4.72 4.79
CA VAL A 151 -0.39 3.32 5.12
C VAL A 151 -1.52 3.31 6.13
N THR A 152 -2.56 2.56 5.82
CA THR A 152 -3.72 2.39 6.69
C THR A 152 -3.97 0.92 6.98
N SER A 153 -4.57 0.68 8.15
CA SER A 153 -5.14 -0.62 8.47
C SER A 153 -6.39 -0.47 9.31
N GLY A 154 -7.24 -1.46 9.24
CA GLY A 154 -8.47 -1.49 10.02
C GLY A 154 -9.38 -2.59 9.53
N THR A 155 -10.67 -2.32 9.57
CA THR A 155 -11.69 -3.27 9.12
C THR A 155 -12.58 -2.67 8.05
N VAL A 156 -13.12 -3.53 7.20
CA VAL A 156 -14.13 -3.17 6.22
C VAL A 156 -15.22 -4.22 6.19
N LYS A 157 -16.47 -3.76 6.09
CA LYS A 157 -17.62 -4.62 5.82
C LYS A 157 -18.22 -4.23 4.48
N PHE A 158 -18.18 -5.15 3.53
CA PHE A 158 -18.93 -5.03 2.27
C PHE A 158 -20.33 -5.60 2.45
N ASP A 159 -21.31 -5.03 1.76
CA ASP A 159 -22.69 -5.53 1.79
C ASP A 159 -22.76 -6.98 1.33
N GLY A 160 -23.56 -7.80 2.01
CA GLY A 160 -23.64 -9.25 1.80
C GLY A 160 -22.45 -10.07 2.32
N ASN A 161 -21.37 -9.45 2.80
CA ASN A 161 -20.15 -10.13 3.24
C ASN A 161 -19.89 -9.99 4.74
N ARG A 162 -19.01 -10.86 5.26
CA ARG A 162 -18.47 -10.72 6.62
C ARG A 162 -17.53 -9.51 6.69
N GLN A 163 -17.22 -9.09 7.92
CA GLN A 163 -16.21 -8.07 8.15
C GLN A 163 -14.82 -8.67 7.93
N HIS A 164 -13.94 -7.93 7.26
CA HIS A 164 -12.56 -8.31 7.00
C HIS A 164 -11.60 -7.30 7.59
N TYR A 165 -10.42 -7.76 7.99
CA TYR A 165 -9.28 -6.89 8.24
C TYR A 165 -8.59 -6.56 6.93
N PHE A 166 -8.14 -5.32 6.79
CA PHE A 166 -7.44 -4.89 5.58
C PHE A 166 -6.19 -4.09 5.91
N ASN A 167 -5.27 -4.09 4.95
CA ASN A 167 -4.19 -3.14 4.83
C ASN A 167 -4.31 -2.43 3.49
N GLN A 168 -4.09 -1.12 3.48
CA GLN A 168 -4.07 -0.34 2.26
C GLN A 168 -2.91 0.64 2.30
N ASN A 169 -2.24 0.81 1.17
CA ASN A 169 -1.20 1.82 1.02
C ASN A 169 -1.49 2.68 -0.20
N PHE A 170 -1.23 3.97 -0.05
CA PHE A 170 -1.41 4.98 -1.08
C PHE A 170 -0.10 5.71 -1.30
N LEU A 171 0.20 5.98 -2.57
CA LEU A 171 1.20 6.97 -2.94
C LEU A 171 0.46 8.22 -3.41
N LEU A 172 0.50 9.27 -2.60
CA LEU A 172 -0.11 10.56 -2.90
C LEU A 172 0.90 11.47 -3.58
N THR A 173 0.45 12.25 -4.56
CA THR A 173 1.23 13.27 -5.24
C THR A 173 0.51 14.60 -5.13
N ALA A 174 1.25 15.64 -4.74
CA ALA A 174 0.75 17.00 -4.71
C ALA A 174 0.50 17.49 -6.14
N GLN A 175 -0.68 18.06 -6.37
CA GLN A 175 -1.05 18.78 -7.58
C GLN A 175 -1.26 20.25 -7.20
N THR A 176 -0.32 21.09 -7.61
CA THR A 176 -0.41 22.53 -7.38
C THR A 176 -1.34 23.14 -8.42
N THR A 177 -2.50 23.62 -7.95
CA THR A 177 -3.35 24.53 -8.72
C THR A 177 -3.00 25.97 -8.35
N SER A 178 -3.42 26.95 -9.14
CA SER A 178 -3.04 28.37 -8.96
C SER A 178 -3.27 28.91 -7.55
N ASN A 179 -4.21 28.34 -6.79
CA ASN A 179 -4.60 28.84 -5.47
C ASN A 179 -4.42 27.81 -4.34
N ASN A 180 -4.31 26.51 -4.64
CA ASN A 180 -4.31 25.44 -3.64
C ASN A 180 -3.49 24.22 -4.08
N THR A 181 -2.94 23.51 -3.10
CA THR A 181 -2.36 22.18 -3.31
C THR A 181 -3.42 21.13 -3.04
N VAL A 182 -3.68 20.24 -4.00
CA VAL A 182 -4.57 19.09 -3.82
C VAL A 182 -3.78 17.80 -3.93
N TRP A 183 -4.04 16.85 -3.05
CA TRP A 183 -3.37 15.54 -3.05
C TRP A 183 -4.17 14.55 -3.88
N LYS A 184 -3.51 13.88 -4.82
CA LYS A 184 -4.13 12.85 -5.66
C LYS A 184 -3.36 11.54 -5.58
N ILE A 185 -4.08 10.43 -5.75
CA ILE A 185 -3.54 9.08 -5.69
C ILE A 185 -2.84 8.77 -7.00
N ALA A 186 -1.54 8.50 -6.93
CA ALA A 186 -0.75 7.94 -8.03
C ALA A 186 -0.79 6.41 -8.03
N SER A 187 -0.74 5.80 -6.84
CA SER A 187 -0.80 4.35 -6.65
C SER A 187 -1.65 4.02 -5.42
N ASP A 188 -2.46 2.98 -5.52
CA ASP A 188 -3.23 2.39 -4.43
C ASP A 188 -3.02 0.87 -4.43
N CYS A 189 -2.78 0.28 -3.26
CA CYS A 189 -2.70 -1.15 -3.09
C CYS A 189 -3.50 -1.57 -1.86
N PHE A 190 -4.60 -2.28 -2.10
CA PHE A 190 -5.53 -2.78 -1.10
C PHE A 190 -5.41 -4.30 -0.98
N ARG A 191 -5.39 -4.82 0.25
CA ARG A 191 -5.39 -6.26 0.50
C ARG A 191 -6.13 -6.62 1.79
N PHE A 192 -6.94 -7.68 1.74
CA PHE A 192 -7.46 -8.33 2.93
C PHE A 192 -6.37 -9.12 3.64
N GLN A 193 -6.34 -9.07 4.97
CA GLN A 193 -5.40 -9.89 5.74
C GLN A 193 -5.75 -11.38 5.64
N ASP A 194 -7.04 -11.70 5.56
CA ASP A 194 -7.59 -13.05 5.42
C ASP A 194 -7.95 -13.39 3.96
N TRP A 195 -7.24 -12.82 2.98
CA TRP A 195 -7.59 -12.97 1.56
C TRP A 195 -7.64 -14.44 1.08
N ALA A 196 -6.83 -15.33 1.67
CA ALA A 196 -6.79 -16.74 1.31
C ALA A 196 -8.02 -17.54 1.79
N SER A 197 -8.83 -16.96 2.68
CA SER A 197 -10.04 -17.58 3.24
C SER A 197 -11.29 -16.72 3.01
N SER A 198 -11.19 -15.72 2.13
CA SER A 198 -12.26 -14.77 1.76
C SER A 198 -12.91 -15.15 0.44
#